data_AF-A0A3B0Y6N0-F1
#
_entry.id   AF-A0A3B0Y6N0-F1
#
_cell.length_a   1.000
_cell.length_b   1.000
_cell.length_c   1.000
_cell.angle_alpha   90.00
_cell.angle_beta   90.00
_cell.angle_gamma   90.00
#
_symmetry.space_group_name_H-M   'P 1'
#
loop_
_entity.id
_entity.type
_entity.pdbx_description
1 polymer ?
#
loop_
_entity_poly.entity_id
_entity_poly.type
_entity_poly.pdbx_seq_one_letter_code
_entity_poly.pdbx_strand_id
1 'polypeptide(L)'
;MRRSVSINKTIMTYLHARLLSNEGQNEAALAELKKIEPIQTRNHPALYQTRGEILMAMHRWSDAIRMFHQLLELDPVNQGAYMGLCRCYLAQKGQQRQALEAAAACLGLAYHNPRVHFLCGIALEQLGRFNDAQHAYKTALAQNPVFPAAHRRLSCLSCYIG
;
A
#
# COMPACT_ATOMS: atom_id res chain seq x y z
N MET A 1 -12.22 16.38 -32.33
CA MET A 1 -12.27 17.42 -31.26
C MET A 1 -12.88 16.98 -29.92
N ARG A 2 -13.32 15.72 -29.69
CA ARG A 2 -13.93 15.30 -28.39
C ARG A 2 -12.96 14.91 -27.26
N ARG A 3 -11.68 14.65 -27.56
CA ARG A 3 -10.71 14.14 -26.56
C ARG A 3 -10.31 15.19 -25.51
N SER A 4 -10.14 16.46 -25.86
CA SER A 4 -9.69 17.50 -24.91
C SER A 4 -10.71 17.81 -23.82
N VAL A 5 -12.00 17.89 -24.17
CA VAL A 5 -13.10 18.11 -23.20
C VAL A 5 -13.28 16.88 -22.28
N SER A 6 -13.10 15.68 -22.82
CA SER A 6 -13.22 14.43 -22.09
C SER A 6 -12.09 14.23 -21.05
N ILE A 7 -10.85 14.57 -21.42
CA ILE A 7 -9.68 14.50 -20.51
C ILE A 7 -9.83 15.48 -19.33
N ASN A 8 -10.32 16.70 -19.58
CA ASN A 8 -10.58 17.66 -18.50
C ASN A 8 -11.62 17.13 -17.50
N LYS A 9 -12.66 16.43 -17.97
CA LYS A 9 -13.66 15.82 -17.08
C LYS A 9 -13.06 14.70 -16.23
N THR A 10 -12.24 13.82 -16.81
CA THR A 10 -11.58 12.72 -16.08
C THR A 10 -10.63 13.23 -15.00
N ILE A 11 -9.80 14.24 -15.34
CA ILE A 11 -8.87 14.86 -14.38
C ILE A 11 -9.65 15.53 -13.24
N MET A 12 -10.72 16.26 -13.55
CA MET A 12 -11.55 16.90 -12.52
C MET A 12 -12.24 15.88 -11.60
N THR A 13 -12.81 14.81 -12.16
CA THR A 13 -13.39 13.72 -11.37
C THR A 13 -12.35 13.02 -10.50
N TYR A 14 -11.14 12.80 -11.03
CA TYR A 14 -10.03 12.22 -10.26
C TYR A 14 -9.60 13.12 -9.10
N LEU A 15 -9.39 14.41 -9.34
CA LEU A 15 -8.99 15.36 -8.31
C LEU A 15 -10.08 15.50 -7.25
N HIS A 16 -11.35 15.57 -7.66
CA HIS A 16 -12.49 15.63 -6.74
C HIS A 16 -12.57 14.38 -5.84
N ALA A 17 -12.37 13.18 -6.41
CA ALA A 17 -12.34 11.95 -5.61
C ALA A 17 -11.19 11.95 -4.59
N ARG A 18 -10.03 12.50 -4.91
CA ARG A 18 -8.92 12.63 -3.95
C ARG A 18 -9.24 13.60 -2.81
N LEU A 19 -9.91 14.71 -3.11
CA LEU A 19 -10.37 15.65 -2.08
C LEU A 19 -11.37 14.96 -1.13
N LEU A 20 -12.37 14.27 -1.68
CA LEU A 20 -13.34 13.51 -0.89
C LEU A 20 -12.66 12.45 0.00
N SER A 21 -11.64 11.76 -0.51
CA SER A 21 -10.89 10.79 0.29
C SER A 21 -10.12 11.45 1.44
N ASN A 22 -9.52 12.62 1.20
CA ASN A 22 -8.84 13.38 2.26
C ASN A 22 -9.81 13.87 3.35
N GLU A 23 -11.06 14.15 2.97
CA GLU A 23 -12.14 14.50 3.92
C GLU A 23 -12.74 13.28 4.65
N GLY A 24 -12.27 12.06 4.33
CA GLY A 24 -12.77 10.81 4.90
C GLY A 24 -14.06 10.29 4.24
N GLN A 25 -14.57 10.98 3.21
CA GLN A 25 -15.74 10.57 2.44
C GLN A 25 -15.39 9.49 1.39
N ASN A 26 -14.83 8.38 1.86
CA ASN A 26 -14.25 7.34 1.02
C ASN A 26 -15.27 6.66 0.08
N GLU A 27 -16.52 6.46 0.50
CA GLU A 27 -17.58 5.92 -0.36
C GLU A 27 -17.93 6.87 -1.51
N ALA A 28 -18.03 8.17 -1.22
CA ALA A 28 -18.28 9.18 -2.25
C ALA A 28 -17.11 9.27 -3.23
N ALA A 29 -15.87 9.19 -2.73
CA ALA A 29 -14.67 9.15 -3.56
C ALA A 29 -14.67 7.94 -4.51
N LEU A 30 -15.04 6.74 -4.04
CA LEU A 30 -15.19 5.56 -4.90
C LEU A 30 -16.31 5.71 -5.93
N ALA A 31 -17.45 6.30 -5.53
CA ALA A 31 -18.56 6.56 -6.44
C ALA A 31 -18.15 7.52 -7.56
N GLU A 32 -17.40 8.58 -7.25
CA GLU A 32 -16.84 9.49 -8.26
C GLU A 32 -15.88 8.76 -9.20
N LEU A 33 -14.95 7.95 -8.67
CA LEU A 33 -14.01 7.21 -9.50
C LEU A 33 -14.70 6.20 -10.42
N LYS A 34 -15.87 5.66 -10.04
CA LYS A 34 -16.67 4.76 -10.90
C LYS A 34 -17.31 5.47 -12.10
N LYS A 35 -17.46 6.80 -12.08
CA LYS A 35 -18.00 7.59 -13.20
C LYS A 35 -17.01 7.70 -14.36
N ILE A 36 -15.74 7.39 -14.13
CA ILE A 36 -14.70 7.38 -15.15
C ILE A 36 -14.93 6.18 -16.07
N GLU A 37 -14.97 6.44 -17.38
CA GLU A 37 -15.25 5.40 -18.38
C GLU A 37 -14.17 4.31 -18.35
N PRO A 38 -14.52 3.02 -18.57
CA PRO A 38 -13.55 1.92 -18.53
C PRO A 38 -12.36 2.11 -19.49
N ILE A 39 -12.60 2.71 -20.65
CA ILE A 39 -11.55 2.99 -21.64
C ILE A 39 -10.53 4.02 -21.14
N GLN A 40 -10.97 4.97 -20.31
CA GLN A 40 -10.12 5.94 -19.64
C GLN A 40 -9.45 5.35 -18.39
N THR A 41 -10.01 4.28 -17.82
CA THR A 41 -9.41 3.63 -16.65
C THR A 41 -8.25 2.71 -17.06
N ARG A 42 -8.37 2.03 -18.20
CA ARG A 42 -7.46 0.96 -18.65
C ARG A 42 -5.99 1.38 -18.75
N ASN A 43 -5.69 2.65 -19.04
CA ASN A 43 -4.32 3.14 -19.21
C ASN A 43 -3.89 4.17 -18.14
N HIS A 44 -4.55 4.20 -16.98
CA HIS A 44 -4.25 5.18 -15.94
C HIS A 44 -3.88 4.50 -14.60
N PRO A 45 -2.59 4.15 -14.41
CA PRO A 45 -2.05 3.57 -13.17
C PRO A 45 -2.49 4.33 -11.89
N ALA A 46 -2.46 5.66 -11.95
CA ALA A 46 -2.84 6.52 -10.82
C ALA A 46 -4.28 6.28 -10.32
N LEU A 47 -5.21 5.88 -11.20
CA LEU A 47 -6.60 5.58 -10.80
C LEU A 47 -6.68 4.29 -9.98
N TYR A 48 -5.96 3.25 -10.40
CA TYR A 48 -5.89 1.99 -9.64
C TYR A 48 -5.22 2.21 -8.29
N GLN A 49 -4.15 3.01 -8.26
CA GLN A 49 -3.48 3.37 -7.01
C GLN A 49 -4.45 4.07 -6.05
N THR A 50 -5.11 5.15 -6.48
CA THR A 50 -6.03 5.90 -5.63
C THR A 50 -7.23 5.06 -5.19
N ARG A 51 -7.80 4.22 -6.08
CA ARG A 51 -8.87 3.28 -5.69
C ARG A 51 -8.38 2.30 -4.61
N GLY A 52 -7.19 1.72 -4.78
CA GLY A 52 -6.59 0.82 -3.80
C GLY A 52 -6.36 1.49 -2.44
N GLU A 53 -5.86 2.72 -2.43
CA GLU A 53 -5.66 3.52 -1.22
C GLU A 53 -6.99 3.82 -0.49
N ILE A 54 -8.04 4.21 -1.22
CA ILE A 54 -9.36 4.47 -0.64
C ILE A 54 -9.96 3.17 -0.07
N LEU A 55 -9.85 2.06 -0.80
CA LEU A 55 -10.34 0.75 -0.34
C LEU A 55 -9.60 0.28 0.92
N MET A 56 -8.29 0.55 1.04
CA MET A 56 -7.54 0.31 2.27
C MET A 56 -8.06 1.16 3.43
N ALA A 57 -8.35 2.44 3.20
CA ALA A 57 -8.90 3.33 4.22
C ALA A 57 -10.28 2.86 4.72
N MET A 58 -11.01 2.13 3.88
CA MET A 58 -12.29 1.49 4.22
C MET A 58 -12.16 0.06 4.73
N HIS A 59 -10.94 -0.45 4.95
CA HIS A 59 -10.67 -1.84 5.34
C HIS A 59 -11.18 -2.91 4.36
N ARG A 60 -11.43 -2.55 3.10
CA ARG A 60 -11.84 -3.47 2.02
C ARG A 60 -10.60 -4.09 1.37
N TRP A 61 -9.88 -4.89 2.15
CA TRP A 61 -8.55 -5.40 1.81
C TRP A 61 -8.51 -6.21 0.51
N SER A 62 -9.47 -7.11 0.30
CA SER A 62 -9.52 -7.95 -0.89
C SER A 62 -9.73 -7.14 -2.17
N ASP A 63 -10.59 -6.12 -2.11
CA ASP A 63 -10.81 -5.21 -3.25
C ASP A 63 -9.57 -4.34 -3.51
N ALA A 64 -8.92 -3.86 -2.45
CA ALA A 64 -7.67 -3.09 -2.57
C ALA A 64 -6.56 -3.91 -3.24
N ILE A 65 -6.41 -5.19 -2.86
CA ILE A 65 -5.46 -6.12 -3.49
C ILE A 65 -5.71 -6.24 -4.98
N ARG A 66 -6.98 -6.39 -5.40
CA ARG A 66 -7.32 -6.45 -6.83
C ARG A 66 -6.89 -5.18 -7.57
N MET A 67 -7.08 -4.00 -6.98
CA MET A 67 -6.65 -2.74 -7.59
C MET A 67 -5.13 -2.64 -7.70
N PHE A 68 -4.39 -3.07 -6.69
CA PHE A 68 -2.92 -3.06 -6.76
C PHE A 68 -2.36 -4.07 -7.76
N HIS A 69 -2.99 -5.24 -7.94
CA HIS A 69 -2.60 -6.16 -9.01
C HIS A 69 -2.86 -5.56 -10.40
N GLN A 70 -4.01 -4.93 -10.61
CA GLN A 70 -4.28 -4.22 -11.87
C GLN A 70 -3.31 -3.05 -12.12
N LEU A 71 -2.86 -2.39 -11.05
CA LEU A 71 -1.81 -1.39 -11.14
C LEU A 71 -0.49 -2.01 -11.60
N LEU A 72 -0.09 -3.15 -11.03
CA LEU A 72 1.15 -3.84 -11.40
C LEU A 72 1.11 -4.45 -12.80
N GLU A 73 -0.07 -4.79 -13.33
CA GLU A 73 -0.23 -5.17 -14.74
C GLU A 73 0.14 -4.02 -15.70
N LEU A 74 -0.06 -2.76 -15.28
CA LEU A 74 0.23 -1.56 -16.07
C LEU A 74 1.60 -0.97 -15.78
N ASP A 75 2.04 -1.05 -14.53
CA ASP A 75 3.32 -0.53 -14.03
C ASP A 75 3.95 -1.57 -13.09
N PRO A 76 4.70 -2.54 -13.64
CA PRO A 76 5.29 -3.63 -12.86
C PRO A 76 6.36 -3.18 -11.85
N VAL A 77 6.84 -1.94 -11.95
CA VAL A 77 7.90 -1.40 -11.07
C VAL A 77 7.34 -0.39 -10.06
N ASN A 78 6.02 -0.40 -9.85
CA ASN A 78 5.36 0.50 -8.92
C ASN A 78 5.58 0.11 -7.45
N GLN A 79 6.48 0.81 -6.77
CA GLN A 79 6.75 0.56 -5.34
C GLN A 79 5.53 0.80 -4.44
N GLY A 80 4.70 1.79 -4.77
CA GLY A 80 3.49 2.11 -4.02
C GLY A 80 2.50 0.94 -4.04
N ALA A 81 2.36 0.27 -5.18
CA ALA A 81 1.51 -0.90 -5.34
C ALA A 81 1.98 -2.08 -4.48
N TYR A 82 3.28 -2.41 -4.52
CA TYR A 82 3.84 -3.49 -3.69
C TYR A 82 3.73 -3.19 -2.18
N MET A 83 3.98 -1.94 -1.77
CA MET A 83 3.78 -1.52 -0.39
C MET A 83 2.29 -1.60 0.02
N GLY A 84 1.37 -1.23 -0.87
CA GLY A 84 -0.07 -1.37 -0.70
C GLY A 84 -0.49 -2.83 -0.52
N LEU A 85 0.00 -3.73 -1.38
CA LEU A 85 -0.21 -5.18 -1.26
C LEU A 85 0.30 -5.72 0.07
N CYS A 86 1.53 -5.37 0.46
CA CYS A 86 2.11 -5.79 1.73
C CYS A 86 1.20 -5.41 2.92
N ARG A 87 0.71 -4.16 2.95
CA ARG A 87 -0.23 -3.70 3.99
C ARG A 87 -1.56 -4.46 3.97
N CYS A 88 -2.13 -4.70 2.79
CA CYS A 88 -3.40 -5.44 2.67
C CYS A 88 -3.27 -6.90 3.08
N TYR A 89 -2.13 -7.53 2.78
CA TYR A 89 -1.83 -8.89 3.18
C TYR A 89 -1.60 -9.02 4.69
N LEU A 90 -0.89 -8.06 5.31
CA LEU A 90 -0.73 -8.01 6.76
C LEU A 90 -2.05 -7.82 7.51
N ALA A 91 -3.04 -7.18 6.90
CA ALA A 91 -4.35 -6.99 7.49
C ALA A 91 -5.23 -8.26 7.46
N GLN A 92 -4.86 -9.27 6.66
CA GLN A 92 -5.60 -10.52 6.53
C GLN A 92 -4.86 -11.65 7.25
N LYS A 93 -5.60 -12.39 8.10
CA LYS A 93 -5.04 -13.56 8.77
C LYS A 93 -4.60 -14.61 7.75
N GLY A 94 -3.41 -15.16 7.94
CA GLY A 94 -2.86 -16.25 7.12
C GLY A 94 -2.16 -15.80 5.84
N GLN A 95 -2.08 -14.49 5.56
CA GLN A 95 -1.46 -13.96 4.34
C GLN A 95 -0.07 -13.32 4.59
N GLN A 96 0.58 -13.67 5.70
CA GLN A 96 1.86 -13.11 6.09
C GLN A 96 3.00 -13.44 5.11
N ARG A 97 2.93 -14.61 4.45
CA ARG A 97 3.92 -14.98 3.42
C ARG A 97 3.80 -14.08 2.19
N GLN A 98 2.58 -13.84 1.71
CA GLN A 98 2.30 -12.91 0.61
C GLN A 98 2.70 -11.48 0.97
N ALA A 99 2.54 -11.08 2.25
CA ALA A 99 3.03 -9.79 2.72
C ALA A 99 4.56 -9.67 2.60
N LEU A 100 5.31 -10.73 2.94
CA LEU A 100 6.76 -10.77 2.79
C LEU A 100 7.20 -10.75 1.33
N GLU A 101 6.52 -11.50 0.46
CA GLU A 101 6.79 -11.48 -0.99
C GLU A 101 6.59 -10.08 -1.57
N ALA A 102 5.48 -9.42 -1.23
CA ALA A 102 5.21 -8.04 -1.66
C ALA A 102 6.24 -7.05 -1.12
N ALA A 103 6.66 -7.21 0.15
CA ALA A 103 7.68 -6.36 0.74
C ALA A 103 9.06 -6.58 0.09
N ALA A 104 9.43 -7.83 -0.19
CA ALA A 104 10.67 -8.17 -0.89
C ALA A 104 10.69 -7.61 -2.32
N ALA A 105 9.57 -7.70 -3.05
CA ALA A 105 9.44 -7.07 -4.36
C ALA A 105 9.61 -5.54 -4.29
N CYS A 106 9.00 -4.89 -3.29
CA CYS A 106 9.17 -3.45 -3.07
C CYS A 106 10.63 -3.07 -2.76
N LEU A 107 11.30 -3.83 -1.87
CA LEU A 107 12.70 -3.60 -1.49
C LEU A 107 13.69 -3.91 -2.61
N GLY A 108 13.34 -4.83 -3.52
CA GLY A 108 14.12 -5.09 -4.74
C GLY A 108 14.13 -3.90 -5.71
N LEU A 109 13.07 -3.07 -5.69
CA LEU A 109 12.98 -1.85 -6.49
C LEU A 109 13.65 -0.65 -5.80
N ALA A 110 13.47 -0.50 -4.48
CA ALA A 110 14.25 0.44 -3.67
C ALA A 110 14.50 -0.10 -2.27
N TYR A 111 15.77 -0.38 -2.00
CA TYR A 111 16.23 -0.87 -0.71
C TYR A 111 16.06 0.14 0.44
N HIS A 112 16.14 1.44 0.13
CA HIS A 112 16.05 2.52 1.12
C HIS A 112 14.60 2.94 1.36
N ASN A 113 13.83 2.05 2.00
CA ASN A 113 12.46 2.33 2.40
C ASN A 113 12.20 1.81 3.83
N PRO A 114 12.37 2.66 4.87
CA PRO A 114 12.26 2.23 6.26
C PRO A 114 10.86 1.70 6.60
N ARG A 115 9.82 2.20 5.93
CA ARG A 115 8.45 1.74 6.15
C ARG A 115 8.28 0.29 5.70
N VAL A 116 8.88 -0.11 4.58
CA VAL A 116 8.77 -1.48 4.07
C VAL A 116 9.56 -2.45 4.93
N HIS A 117 10.75 -2.08 5.40
CA HIS A 117 11.49 -2.87 6.40
C HIS A 117 10.68 -3.07 7.69
N PHE A 118 9.96 -2.05 8.14
CA PHE A 118 9.06 -2.18 9.28
C PHE A 118 7.88 -3.13 8.99
N LEU A 119 7.27 -3.07 7.80
CA LEU A 119 6.22 -4.01 7.40
C LEU A 119 6.74 -5.46 7.30
N CYS A 120 7.96 -5.68 6.80
CA CYS A 120 8.64 -6.99 6.85
C CYS A 120 8.73 -7.50 8.28
N GLY A 121 9.16 -6.65 9.21
CA GLY A 121 9.26 -7.00 10.63
C GLY A 121 7.94 -7.46 11.22
N ILE A 122 6.84 -6.75 10.91
CA ILE A 122 5.49 -7.15 11.35
C ILE A 122 5.11 -8.52 10.78
N ALA A 123 5.38 -8.77 9.49
CA ALA A 123 5.05 -10.04 8.85
C ALA A 123 5.85 -11.21 9.47
N LEU A 124 7.13 -11.00 9.76
CA LEU A 124 8.01 -11.98 10.41
C LEU A 124 7.57 -12.26 11.86
N GLU A 125 7.20 -11.23 12.61
CA GLU A 125 6.67 -11.36 13.98
C GLU A 125 5.40 -12.21 14.00
N GLN A 126 4.46 -11.96 13.07
CA GLN A 126 3.23 -12.76 12.95
C GLN A 126 3.47 -14.21 12.50
N LEU A 127 4.62 -14.49 11.87
CA LEU A 127 5.08 -15.83 11.52
C LEU A 127 5.89 -16.51 12.64
N GLY A 128 6.09 -15.85 13.78
CA GLY A 128 6.90 -16.35 14.89
C GLY A 128 8.42 -16.27 14.66
N ARG A 129 8.87 -15.62 13.57
CA ARG A 129 10.29 -15.45 13.24
C ARG A 129 10.87 -14.21 13.93
N PHE A 130 10.94 -14.26 15.26
CA PHE A 130 11.23 -13.09 16.07
C PHE A 130 12.64 -12.51 15.85
N ASN A 131 13.67 -13.36 15.69
CA ASN A 131 15.03 -12.86 15.40
C ASN A 131 15.09 -12.09 14.08
N ASP A 132 14.46 -12.60 13.02
CA ASP A 132 14.39 -11.94 11.72
C ASP A 132 13.58 -10.64 11.80
N ALA A 133 12.47 -10.64 12.55
CA ALA A 133 11.69 -9.43 12.80
C ALA A 133 12.53 -8.35 13.51
N GLN A 134 13.33 -8.75 14.49
CA GLN A 134 14.25 -7.84 15.19
C GLN A 134 15.24 -7.18 14.22
N HIS A 135 15.83 -7.96 13.33
CA HIS A 135 16.74 -7.45 12.30
C HIS A 135 16.02 -6.47 11.36
N ALA A 136 14.82 -6.80 10.88
CA ALA A 136 14.04 -5.93 10.00
C ALA A 136 13.70 -4.58 10.68
N TYR A 137 13.30 -4.60 11.96
CA TYR A 137 13.05 -3.38 12.73
C TYR A 137 14.32 -2.54 12.95
N LYS A 138 15.46 -3.18 13.23
CA LYS A 138 16.75 -2.50 13.34
C LYS A 138 17.16 -1.85 12.01
N THR A 139 16.96 -2.52 10.88
CA THR A 139 17.21 -1.93 9.55
C THR A 139 16.32 -0.73 9.27
N ALA A 140 15.03 -0.81 9.62
CA ALA A 140 14.10 0.32 9.51
C ALA A 140 14.57 1.53 10.35
N LEU A 141 15.06 1.29 11.56
CA LEU A 141 15.59 2.33 12.46
C LEU A 141 16.95 2.88 12.04
N ALA A 142 17.80 2.07 11.42
CA ALA A 142 19.06 2.53 10.84
C ALA A 142 18.82 3.50 9.67
N GLN A 143 17.76 3.25 8.88
CA GLN A 143 17.36 4.13 7.77
C GLN A 143 16.58 5.36 8.24
N ASN A 144 15.73 5.22 9.27
CA ASN A 144 15.03 6.32 9.91
C ASN A 144 15.04 6.16 11.44
N PRO A 145 15.98 6.83 12.14
CA PRO A 145 16.06 6.77 13.60
C PRO A 145 14.82 7.31 14.31
N VAL A 146 14.07 8.21 13.66
CA VAL A 146 12.83 8.81 14.16
C VAL A 146 11.63 8.00 13.67
N PHE A 147 11.55 6.74 14.11
CA PHE A 147 10.42 5.85 13.79
C PHE A 147 9.82 5.23 15.07
N PRO A 148 8.92 5.94 15.76
CA PRO A 148 8.38 5.51 17.06
C PRO A 148 7.70 4.13 17.03
N ALA A 149 7.03 3.78 15.93
CA ALA A 149 6.37 2.48 15.81
C ALA A 149 7.39 1.32 15.79
N ALA A 150 8.55 1.50 15.14
CA ALA A 150 9.62 0.50 15.11
C ALA A 150 10.28 0.36 16.48
N HIS A 151 10.54 1.47 17.19
CA HIS A 151 11.05 1.44 18.57
C HIS A 151 10.13 0.65 19.52
N ARG A 152 8.82 0.91 19.47
CA ARG A 152 7.85 0.18 20.31
C ARG A 152 7.84 -1.32 20.03
N ARG A 153 7.84 -1.72 18.75
CA ARG A 153 7.87 -3.14 18.36
C ARG A 153 9.17 -3.80 18.78
N LEU A 154 10.31 -3.15 18.55
CA LEU A 154 11.63 -3.67 18.92
C LEU A 154 11.78 -3.84 20.44
N SER A 155 11.31 -2.87 21.24
CA SER A 155 11.31 -2.95 22.70
C SER A 155 10.46 -4.13 23.19
N CYS A 156 9.25 -4.28 22.66
CA CYS A 156 8.36 -5.39 23.00
C CYS A 156 9.00 -6.76 22.67
N LEU A 157 9.61 -6.87 21.49
CA LEU A 157 10.30 -8.09 21.05
C LEU A 157 11.49 -8.43 21.95
N SER A 158 12.26 -7.43 22.37
CA SER A 158 13.46 -7.63 23.19
C SER A 158 13.10 -8.12 24.60
N CYS A 159 11.95 -7.70 25.14
CA CYS A 159 11.41 -8.25 26.38
C CYS A 159 10.86 -9.69 26.25
N TYR A 160 10.55 -10.13 25.03
CA TYR A 160 9.97 -11.46 24.76
C TYR A 160 11.03 -12.53 24.48
N ILE A 161 12.18 -12.15 23.92
CA ILE A 161 13.27 -13.07 23.53
C ILE A 161 14.36 -13.16 24.62
N GLY A 162 14.47 -12.16 25.50
CA GLY A 162 15.40 -12.14 26.63
C GLY A 162 14.80 -12.77 27.88
#